data_AF-W9RL20-F1
#
_entry.id   AF-W9RL20-F1
#
_cell.length_a   1.000
_cell.length_b   1.000
_cell.length_c   1.000
_cell.angle_alpha   90.00
_cell.angle_beta   90.00
_cell.angle_gamma   90.00
#
_symmetry.space_group_name_H-M   'P 1'
#
loop_
_entity.id
_entity.type
_entity.pdbx_description
1 polymer ?
#
loop_
_entity_poly.entity_id
_entity_poly.type
_entity_poly.pdbx_seq_one_letter_code
_entity_poly.pdbx_strand_id
1 'polypeptide(L)'
;MWATVGVSDTVIAIRDKLRAPEWVDDADEDGNIRMARAAALEKAFPTQEDSGIARKDDPRLRCLAESRIDNLIEEETKRQEGLDAEEEYADALEERTCRIKERLRQRVQEEALLLLSEDEEEEEEEEEEESEGMQLQTEERALEELKNKKLEERKKETKQIVVEEIGKDAEIQKRLEQEANSADIDTDDEINEAEEYEAWKVREIARVKRDRED
;
A
#
# COMPACT_ATOMS: atom_id res chain seq x y z
N MET A 1 19.88 38.24 21.65
CA MET A 1 19.12 39.51 21.54
C MET A 1 17.82 39.16 20.84
N TRP A 2 16.72 39.01 21.56
CA TRP A 2 15.43 38.61 20.97
C TRP A 2 14.54 39.84 20.89
N ALA A 3 14.18 40.24 19.67
CA ALA A 3 13.19 41.28 19.42
C ALA A 3 11.81 40.62 19.36
N THR A 4 10.92 40.97 20.29
CA THR A 4 9.51 40.58 20.22
C THR A 4 8.79 41.50 19.25
N VAL A 5 8.29 40.90 18.18
CA VAL A 5 7.45 41.48 17.12
C VAL A 5 6.16 42.07 17.71
N GLY A 6 5.75 43.21 17.15
CA GLY A 6 4.68 44.08 17.65
C GLY A 6 3.30 43.44 17.71
N VAL A 7 2.58 43.78 18.78
CA VAL A 7 1.13 43.66 18.87
C VAL A 7 0.53 44.78 18.03
N SER A 8 -0.24 44.44 17.00
CA SER A 8 -0.81 45.38 16.03
C SER A 8 -1.76 46.42 16.67
N ASP A 9 -1.66 47.68 16.24
CA ASP A 9 -2.49 48.84 16.66
C ASP A 9 -4.02 48.61 16.58
N THR A 10 -4.46 47.60 15.83
CA THR A 10 -5.87 47.22 15.72
C THR A 10 -6.42 46.60 17.01
N VAL A 11 -5.61 45.90 17.79
CA VAL A 11 -6.06 45.25 19.03
C VAL A 11 -6.25 46.29 20.15
N ILE A 12 -5.46 47.36 20.17
CA ILE A 12 -5.62 48.48 21.11
C ILE A 12 -6.91 49.26 20.78
N ALA A 13 -7.19 49.49 19.50
CA ALA A 13 -8.41 50.17 19.06
C ALA A 13 -9.71 49.41 19.38
N ILE A 14 -9.67 48.07 19.44
CA ILE A 14 -10.84 47.26 19.82
C ILE A 14 -11.11 47.34 21.33
N ARG A 15 -10.07 47.39 22.17
CA ARG A 15 -10.22 47.49 23.63
C ARG A 15 -10.85 48.82 24.06
N ASP A 16 -10.52 49.93 23.39
CA ASP A 16 -11.04 51.25 23.75
C ASP A 16 -12.53 51.42 23.43
N LYS A 17 -13.04 50.69 22.42
CA LYS A 17 -14.47 50.67 22.06
C LYS A 17 -15.37 49.87 23.01
N LEU A 18 -14.79 49.09 23.91
CA LEU A 18 -15.55 48.33 24.93
C LEU A 18 -15.64 49.08 26.27
N ARG A 19 -15.07 50.28 26.38
CA ARG A 19 -15.20 51.13 27.56
C ARG A 19 -16.52 51.89 27.49
N ALA A 20 -17.51 51.40 28.23
CA ALA A 20 -18.81 52.06 28.35
C ALA A 20 -18.64 53.49 28.93
N PRO A 21 -19.44 54.48 28.48
CA PRO A 21 -19.43 55.84 29.01
C PRO A 21 -19.79 55.91 30.51
N GLU A 22 -19.21 56.88 31.22
CA GLU A 22 -19.27 57.09 32.68
C GLU A 22 -20.67 57.44 33.25
N TRP A 23 -21.72 57.53 32.44
CA TRP A 23 -23.07 57.92 32.92
C TRP A 23 -23.97 56.73 33.33
N VAL A 24 -23.42 55.52 33.44
CA VAL A 24 -24.17 54.28 33.77
C VAL A 24 -24.14 53.94 35.28
N ASP A 25 -23.77 54.88 36.16
CA ASP A 25 -23.73 54.63 37.62
C ASP A 25 -24.68 55.51 38.47
N ASP A 26 -25.66 56.21 37.87
CA ASP A 26 -26.67 56.98 38.61
C ASP A 26 -27.98 56.19 38.83
N ALA A 27 -27.87 54.94 39.30
CA ALA A 27 -29.00 54.01 39.39
C ALA A 27 -29.59 53.80 40.80
N ASP A 28 -29.19 54.58 41.82
CA ASP A 28 -29.60 54.34 43.21
C ASP A 28 -30.55 55.38 43.85
N GLU A 29 -31.17 56.28 43.07
CA GLU A 29 -32.08 57.31 43.62
C GLU A 29 -33.54 57.32 43.09
N ASP A 30 -33.99 56.20 42.51
CA ASP A 30 -35.34 56.08 41.92
C ASP A 30 -36.46 55.62 42.90
N GLY A 31 -36.09 55.18 44.11
CA GLY A 31 -37.05 54.65 45.10
C GLY A 31 -38.02 55.72 45.63
N ASN A 32 -37.53 56.93 45.87
CA ASN A 32 -38.31 58.01 46.47
C ASN A 32 -39.31 58.65 45.48
N ILE A 33 -39.00 58.63 44.18
CA ILE A 33 -39.82 59.28 43.14
C ILE A 33 -41.10 58.47 42.86
N ARG A 34 -41.00 57.14 42.79
CA ARG A 34 -42.16 56.26 42.55
C ARG A 34 -43.15 56.32 43.71
N MET A 35 -42.64 56.33 44.95
CA MET A 35 -43.47 56.38 46.15
C MET A 35 -44.16 57.74 46.32
N ALA A 36 -43.46 58.85 46.03
CA ALA A 36 -44.05 60.19 46.05
C ALA A 36 -45.12 60.38 44.97
N ARG A 37 -44.90 59.85 43.76
CA ARG A 37 -45.88 59.89 42.68
C ARG A 37 -47.13 59.08 43.01
N ALA A 38 -46.98 57.88 43.59
CA ALA A 38 -48.11 57.05 44.02
C ALA A 38 -48.95 57.75 45.11
N ALA A 39 -48.30 58.32 46.12
CA ALA A 39 -48.98 59.06 47.19
C ALA A 39 -49.70 60.32 46.66
N ALA A 40 -49.12 61.03 45.69
CA ALA A 40 -49.76 62.17 45.05
C ALA A 40 -50.97 61.76 44.18
N LEU A 41 -50.91 60.61 43.51
CA LEU A 41 -52.00 60.08 42.69
C LEU A 41 -53.21 59.65 43.54
N GLU A 42 -53.01 58.95 44.65
CA GLU A 42 -54.11 58.62 45.57
C GLU A 42 -54.77 59.89 46.14
N LYS A 43 -53.96 60.91 46.41
CA LYS A 43 -54.47 62.17 46.95
C LYS A 43 -55.22 63.02 45.93
N ALA A 44 -54.81 62.98 44.66
CA ALA A 44 -55.42 63.73 43.57
C ALA A 44 -56.68 63.04 43.01
N PHE A 45 -56.76 61.71 43.12
CA PHE A 45 -57.90 60.92 42.66
C PHE A 45 -58.42 60.06 43.82
N PRO A 46 -59.26 60.61 44.72
CA PRO A 46 -59.95 59.80 45.71
C PRO A 46 -60.69 58.67 45.00
N THR A 47 -60.30 57.42 45.28
CA THR A 47 -61.02 56.23 44.83
C THR A 47 -62.41 56.27 45.44
N GLN A 48 -63.39 56.66 44.64
CA GLN A 48 -64.79 56.66 45.03
C GLN A 48 -65.27 55.20 45.04
N GLU A 49 -64.92 54.45 46.09
CA GLU A 49 -65.39 53.06 46.27
C GLU A 49 -66.88 52.98 46.69
N ASP A 50 -67.51 54.11 47.04
CA ASP A 50 -68.87 54.11 47.63
C ASP A 50 -69.98 54.73 46.76
N SER A 51 -69.76 54.97 45.46
CA SER A 51 -70.92 55.14 44.57
C SER A 51 -71.47 53.76 44.20
N GLY A 52 -72.52 53.35 44.90
CA GLY A 52 -73.39 52.21 44.59
C GLY A 52 -74.13 52.34 43.25
N ILE A 53 -73.43 52.72 42.18
CA ILE A 53 -73.83 52.39 40.83
C ILE A 53 -73.62 50.88 40.75
N ALA A 54 -74.68 50.11 41.00
CA ALA A 54 -74.70 48.71 40.65
C ALA A 54 -74.21 48.64 39.20
N ARG A 55 -73.01 48.08 39.00
CA ARG A 55 -72.43 47.84 37.68
C ARG A 55 -73.36 46.89 36.94
N LYS A 56 -74.44 47.44 36.39
CA LYS A 56 -75.28 46.75 35.44
C LYS A 56 -74.44 46.73 34.18
N ASP A 57 -73.86 45.57 33.88
CA ASP A 57 -73.22 45.34 32.59
C ASP A 57 -74.26 45.66 31.51
N ASP A 58 -74.02 46.73 30.75
CA ASP A 58 -74.87 47.09 29.61
C ASP A 58 -74.72 45.97 28.57
N PRO A 59 -75.82 45.29 28.16
CA PRO A 59 -75.76 44.23 27.17
C PRO A 59 -75.04 44.65 25.87
N ARG A 60 -75.13 45.93 25.48
CA ARG A 60 -74.46 46.44 24.28
C ARG A 60 -72.95 46.51 24.45
N LEU A 61 -72.47 46.86 25.64
CA LEU A 61 -71.04 46.91 25.93
C LEU A 61 -70.45 45.51 26.03
N ARG A 62 -71.19 44.55 26.59
CA ARG A 62 -70.77 43.15 26.61
C ARG A 62 -70.64 42.57 25.21
N CYS A 63 -71.65 42.75 24.35
CA CYS A 63 -71.57 42.29 22.96
C CYS A 63 -70.45 42.98 22.18
N LEU A 64 -70.17 44.26 22.45
CA LEU A 64 -69.05 44.96 21.81
C LEU A 64 -67.69 44.43 22.29
N ALA A 65 -67.57 44.06 23.57
CA ALA A 65 -66.37 43.44 24.11
C ALA A 65 -66.16 42.03 23.54
N GLU A 66 -67.23 41.21 23.52
CA GLU A 66 -67.23 39.87 22.91
C GLU A 66 -66.86 39.94 21.43
N SER A 67 -67.49 40.82 20.64
CA SER A 67 -67.15 40.97 19.22
C SER A 67 -65.70 41.42 19.00
N ARG A 68 -65.14 42.29 19.86
CA ARG A 68 -63.71 42.66 19.77
C ARG A 68 -62.79 41.49 20.09
N ILE A 69 -63.19 40.61 21.01
CA ILE A 69 -62.46 39.39 21.35
C ILE A 69 -62.55 38.39 20.20
N ASP A 70 -63.74 38.17 19.63
CA ASP A 70 -63.93 37.26 18.49
C ASP A 70 -63.11 37.71 17.28
N ASN A 71 -63.11 39.01 16.95
CA ASN A 71 -62.28 39.56 15.88
C ASN A 71 -60.77 39.39 16.15
N LEU A 72 -60.33 39.55 17.41
CA LEU A 72 -58.93 39.34 17.79
C LEU A 72 -58.55 37.86 17.68
N ILE A 73 -59.43 36.95 18.14
CA ILE A 73 -59.23 35.50 18.03
C ILE A 73 -59.17 35.09 16.57
N GLU A 74 -60.11 35.55 15.72
CA GLU A 74 -60.12 35.23 14.29
C GLU A 74 -58.88 35.77 13.56
N GLU A 75 -58.36 36.92 13.97
CA GLU A 75 -57.13 37.46 13.39
C GLU A 75 -55.92 36.62 13.81
N GLU A 76 -55.86 36.22 15.07
CA GLU A 76 -54.78 35.39 15.61
C GLU A 76 -54.79 33.98 15.02
N THR A 77 -55.96 33.38 14.81
CA THR A 77 -56.05 32.08 14.12
C THR A 77 -55.56 32.17 12.68
N LYS A 78 -55.86 33.25 11.95
CA LYS A 78 -55.33 33.45 10.59
C LYS A 78 -53.83 33.65 10.56
N ARG A 79 -53.26 34.34 11.56
CA ARG A 79 -51.80 34.44 11.72
C ARG A 79 -51.18 33.09 11.99
N GLN A 80 -51.77 32.31 12.90
CA GLN A 80 -51.29 30.97 13.23
C GLN A 80 -51.37 30.04 12.01
N GLU A 81 -52.49 30.03 11.29
CA GLU A 81 -52.64 29.27 10.04
C GLU A 81 -51.61 29.66 8.97
N GLY A 82 -51.26 30.95 8.90
CA GLY A 82 -50.18 31.43 8.03
C GLY A 82 -48.81 30.90 8.43
N LEU A 83 -48.52 30.86 9.74
CA LEU A 83 -47.27 30.32 10.28
C LEU A 83 -47.18 28.80 10.07
N ASP A 84 -48.27 28.07 10.37
CA ASP A 84 -48.33 26.61 10.20
C ASP A 84 -48.13 26.24 8.72
N ALA A 85 -48.73 26.98 7.79
CA ALA A 85 -48.54 26.77 6.36
C ALA A 85 -47.10 27.09 5.88
N GLU A 86 -46.44 28.07 6.48
CA GLU A 86 -45.03 28.38 6.20
C GLU A 86 -44.08 27.30 6.75
N GLU A 87 -44.37 26.76 7.93
CA GLU A 87 -43.61 25.66 8.55
C GLU A 87 -43.73 24.37 7.72
N GLU A 88 -44.93 24.00 7.30
CA GLU A 88 -45.14 22.83 6.43
C GLU A 88 -44.36 22.94 5.10
N TYR A 89 -44.26 24.16 4.54
CA TYR A 89 -43.48 24.42 3.34
C TYR A 89 -41.97 24.27 3.59
N ALA A 90 -41.49 24.76 4.75
CA ALA A 90 -40.10 24.61 5.17
C ALA A 90 -39.74 23.12 5.36
N ASP A 91 -40.57 22.36 6.07
CA ASP A 91 -40.39 20.92 6.30
C ASP A 91 -40.34 20.12 5.00
N ALA A 92 -41.22 20.42 4.04
CA ALA A 92 -41.22 19.77 2.73
C ALA A 92 -39.93 20.07 1.94
N LEU A 93 -39.36 21.26 2.09
CA LEU A 93 -38.08 21.60 1.47
C LEU A 93 -36.92 20.89 2.17
N GLU A 94 -36.93 20.84 3.49
CA GLU A 94 -35.95 20.11 4.28
C GLU A 94 -35.94 18.62 3.91
N GLU A 95 -37.11 17.99 3.81
CA GLU A 95 -37.22 16.59 3.39
C GLU A 95 -36.59 16.37 2.01
N ARG A 96 -36.82 17.28 1.06
CA ARG A 96 -36.19 17.22 -0.27
C ARG A 96 -34.67 17.33 -0.16
N THR A 97 -34.16 18.23 0.67
CA THR A 97 -32.71 18.37 0.87
C THR A 97 -32.11 17.16 1.56
N CYS A 98 -32.81 16.54 2.52
CA CYS A 98 -32.40 15.31 3.18
C CYS A 98 -32.33 14.14 2.20
N ARG A 99 -33.36 13.95 1.35
CA ARG A 99 -33.35 12.93 0.28
C ARG A 99 -32.22 13.15 -0.74
N ILE A 100 -31.86 14.40 -1.02
CA ILE A 100 -30.73 14.70 -1.91
C ILE A 100 -29.40 14.34 -1.23
N LYS A 101 -29.20 14.79 0.01
CA LYS A 101 -27.99 14.52 0.79
C LYS A 101 -27.78 13.03 1.03
N GLU A 102 -28.85 12.29 1.33
CA GLU A 102 -28.81 10.83 1.50
C GLU A 102 -28.37 10.12 0.21
N ARG A 103 -28.93 10.50 -0.95
CA ARG A 103 -28.50 9.97 -2.25
C ARG A 103 -27.04 10.31 -2.61
N LEU A 104 -26.53 11.44 -2.13
CA LEU A 104 -25.11 11.79 -2.30
C LEU A 104 -24.24 10.93 -1.39
N ARG A 105 -24.65 10.72 -0.13
CA ARG A 105 -23.95 9.83 0.80
C ARG A 105 -23.89 8.39 0.29
N GLN A 106 -25.00 7.87 -0.24
CA GLN A 106 -25.05 6.54 -0.85
C GLN A 106 -24.05 6.43 -2.00
N ARG A 107 -24.04 7.39 -2.93
CA ARG A 107 -23.08 7.41 -4.04
C ARG A 107 -21.62 7.48 -3.58
N VAL A 108 -21.32 8.30 -2.57
CA VAL A 108 -19.96 8.36 -2.01
C VAL A 108 -19.57 7.03 -1.35
N GLN A 109 -20.51 6.35 -0.68
CA GLN A 109 -20.26 5.02 -0.10
C GLN A 109 -20.06 3.95 -1.17
N GLU A 110 -20.88 3.97 -2.23
CA GLU A 110 -20.75 3.06 -3.38
C GLU A 110 -19.45 3.30 -4.14
N GLU A 111 -19.09 4.55 -4.41
CA GLU A 111 -17.82 4.94 -5.02
C GLU A 111 -16.63 4.50 -4.18
N ALA A 112 -16.69 4.68 -2.86
CA ALA A 112 -15.63 4.21 -1.96
C ALA A 112 -15.52 2.68 -1.90
N LEU A 113 -16.63 1.95 -2.01
CA LEU A 113 -16.63 0.49 -2.07
C LEU A 113 -16.05 0.00 -3.41
N LEU A 114 -16.40 0.66 -4.50
CA LEU A 114 -15.88 0.38 -5.84
C LEU A 114 -14.36 0.58 -5.89
N LEU A 115 -13.85 1.69 -5.35
CA LEU A 115 -12.41 1.93 -5.24
C LEU A 115 -11.71 0.84 -4.43
N LEU A 116 -12.30 0.38 -3.32
CA LEU A 116 -11.72 -0.70 -2.53
C LEU A 116 -11.67 -2.02 -3.32
N SER A 117 -12.72 -2.34 -4.10
CA SER A 117 -12.68 -3.52 -4.97
C SER A 117 -11.68 -3.37 -6.12
N GLU A 118 -11.50 -2.17 -6.68
CA GLU A 118 -10.47 -1.92 -7.70
C GLU A 118 -9.06 -2.11 -7.10
N ASP A 119 -8.80 -1.58 -5.90
CA ASP A 119 -7.53 -1.76 -5.19
C ASP A 119 -7.26 -3.25 -4.89
N GLU A 120 -8.28 -4.01 -4.47
CA GLU A 120 -8.17 -5.46 -4.22
C GLU A 120 -7.89 -6.26 -5.52
N GLU A 121 -8.56 -5.92 -6.63
CA GLU A 121 -8.32 -6.55 -7.94
C GLU A 121 -6.90 -6.26 -8.46
N GLU A 122 -6.40 -5.03 -8.28
CA GLU A 122 -5.01 -4.68 -8.65
C GLU A 122 -3.98 -5.49 -7.82
N GLU A 123 -4.21 -5.68 -6.52
CA GLU A 123 -3.34 -6.52 -5.68
C GLU A 123 -3.32 -7.99 -6.13
N GLU A 124 -4.47 -8.56 -6.50
CA GLU A 124 -4.54 -9.93 -7.02
C GLU A 124 -3.77 -10.09 -8.35
N GLU A 125 -3.88 -9.13 -9.26
CA GLU A 125 -3.12 -9.14 -10.52
C GLU A 125 -1.61 -9.09 -10.29
N GLU A 126 -1.14 -8.26 -9.35
CA GLU A 126 0.29 -8.20 -8.98
C GLU A 126 0.79 -9.54 -8.42
N GLU A 127 0.02 -10.19 -7.54
CA GLU A 127 0.37 -11.51 -7.00
C GLU A 127 0.40 -12.60 -8.09
N GLU A 128 -0.51 -12.55 -9.07
CA GLU A 128 -0.48 -13.46 -10.22
C GLU A 128 0.78 -13.26 -11.08
N GLU A 129 1.13 -12.01 -11.41
CA GLU A 129 2.36 -11.70 -12.16
C GLU A 129 3.63 -12.18 -11.43
N GLU A 130 3.69 -12.02 -10.10
CA GLU A 130 4.81 -12.51 -9.29
C GLU A 130 4.92 -14.04 -9.32
N SER A 131 3.78 -14.72 -9.20
CA SER A 131 3.69 -16.19 -9.25
C SER A 131 4.14 -16.73 -10.61
N GLU A 132 3.65 -16.12 -11.70
CA GLU A 132 4.06 -16.46 -13.07
C GLU A 132 5.56 -16.24 -13.27
N GLY A 133 6.09 -15.12 -12.76
CA GLY A 133 7.52 -14.80 -12.80
C GLY A 133 8.38 -15.85 -12.11
N MET A 134 7.95 -16.35 -10.94
CA MET A 134 8.67 -17.42 -10.23
C MET A 134 8.66 -18.75 -11.00
N GLN A 135 7.54 -19.12 -11.62
CA GLN A 135 7.45 -20.35 -12.41
C GLN A 135 8.41 -20.32 -13.60
N LEU A 136 8.40 -19.23 -14.37
CA LEU A 136 9.30 -19.04 -15.52
C LEU A 136 10.78 -19.13 -15.10
N GLN A 137 11.15 -18.54 -13.96
CA GLN A 137 12.52 -18.63 -13.46
C GLN A 137 12.93 -20.07 -13.13
N THR A 138 12.03 -20.87 -12.57
CA THR A 138 12.34 -22.29 -12.28
C THR A 138 12.49 -23.11 -13.56
N GLU A 139 11.66 -22.84 -14.56
CA GLU A 139 11.73 -23.50 -15.86
C GLU A 139 13.03 -23.14 -16.60
N GLU A 140 13.40 -21.86 -16.61
CA GLU A 140 14.65 -21.39 -17.21
C GLU A 140 15.87 -22.09 -16.60
N ARG A 141 15.93 -22.16 -15.25
CA ARG A 141 17.00 -22.87 -14.55
C ARG A 141 17.07 -24.34 -14.95
N ALA A 142 15.92 -25.01 -15.07
CA ALA A 142 15.86 -26.40 -15.48
C ALA A 142 16.38 -26.60 -16.92
N LEU A 143 16.02 -25.72 -17.85
CA LEU A 143 16.51 -25.76 -19.23
C LEU A 143 18.02 -25.52 -19.31
N GLU A 144 18.54 -24.58 -18.52
CA GLU A 144 19.97 -24.31 -18.47
C GLU A 144 20.75 -25.49 -17.89
N GLU A 145 20.22 -26.16 -16.85
CA GLU A 145 20.80 -27.38 -16.32
C GLU A 145 20.84 -28.52 -17.36
N LEU A 146 19.77 -28.71 -18.15
CA LEU A 146 19.74 -29.71 -19.22
C LEU A 146 20.77 -29.41 -20.30
N LYS A 147 20.88 -28.14 -20.70
CA LYS A 147 21.90 -27.68 -21.66
C LYS A 147 23.31 -27.93 -21.14
N ASN A 148 23.56 -27.66 -19.86
CA ASN A 148 24.84 -27.92 -19.21
C ASN A 148 25.15 -29.42 -19.10
N LYS A 149 24.20 -30.25 -18.67
CA LYS A 149 24.36 -31.71 -18.61
C LYS A 149 24.75 -32.30 -19.97
N LYS A 150 24.04 -31.92 -21.03
CA LYS A 150 24.35 -32.36 -22.40
C LYS A 150 25.74 -31.92 -22.85
N LEU A 151 26.18 -30.72 -22.46
CA LEU A 151 27.50 -30.23 -22.79
C LEU A 151 28.58 -30.98 -21.99
N GLU A 152 28.33 -31.27 -20.72
CA GLU A 152 29.21 -32.09 -19.91
C GLU A 152 29.33 -33.52 -20.42
N GLU A 153 28.25 -34.13 -20.87
CA GLU A 153 28.26 -35.46 -21.50
C GLU A 153 29.16 -35.45 -22.73
N ARG A 154 28.98 -34.48 -23.64
CA ARG A 154 29.89 -34.31 -24.79
C ARG A 154 31.33 -34.09 -24.38
N LYS A 155 31.59 -33.33 -23.31
CA LYS A 155 32.94 -33.14 -22.75
C LYS A 155 33.50 -34.44 -22.19
N LYS A 156 32.68 -35.28 -21.54
CA LYS A 156 33.10 -36.57 -20.99
C LYS A 156 33.38 -37.57 -22.11
N GLU A 157 32.51 -37.65 -23.11
CA GLU A 157 32.68 -38.49 -24.30
C GLU A 157 33.97 -38.13 -25.04
N THR A 158 34.19 -36.85 -25.35
CA THR A 158 35.41 -36.40 -26.03
C THR A 158 36.66 -36.69 -25.22
N LYS A 159 36.64 -36.45 -23.90
CA LYS A 159 37.74 -36.83 -23.01
C LYS A 159 37.99 -38.34 -23.03
N GLN A 160 36.94 -39.15 -23.00
CA GLN A 160 37.05 -40.61 -23.03
C GLN A 160 37.71 -41.09 -24.33
N ILE A 161 37.28 -40.56 -25.47
CA ILE A 161 37.89 -40.87 -26.78
C ILE A 161 39.38 -40.55 -26.77
N VAL A 162 39.78 -39.36 -26.27
CA VAL A 162 41.20 -38.98 -26.21
C VAL A 162 42.00 -39.91 -25.30
N VAL A 163 41.46 -40.31 -24.15
CA VAL A 163 42.13 -41.25 -23.23
C VAL A 163 42.28 -42.63 -23.87
N GLU A 164 41.23 -43.14 -24.51
CA GLU A 164 41.28 -44.42 -25.23
C GLU A 164 42.29 -44.37 -26.38
N GLU A 165 42.38 -43.25 -27.11
CA GLU A 165 43.34 -43.06 -28.19
C GLU A 165 44.79 -43.04 -27.68
N ILE A 166 45.08 -42.26 -26.62
CA ILE A 166 46.41 -42.24 -25.99
C ILE A 166 46.82 -43.65 -25.51
N GLY A 167 45.87 -44.42 -24.97
CA GLY A 167 46.10 -45.79 -24.55
C GLY A 167 46.46 -46.71 -25.73
N LYS A 168 45.74 -46.60 -26.85
CA LYS A 168 46.05 -47.35 -28.08
C LYS A 168 47.39 -46.94 -28.66
N ASP A 169 47.68 -45.65 -28.74
CA ASP A 169 48.97 -45.14 -29.24
C ASP A 169 50.13 -45.63 -28.38
N ALA A 170 49.98 -45.63 -27.05
CA ALA A 170 50.99 -46.18 -26.14
C ALA A 170 51.16 -47.70 -26.31
N GLU A 171 50.09 -48.44 -26.60
CA GLU A 171 50.18 -49.88 -26.86
C GLU A 171 50.80 -50.18 -28.23
N ILE A 172 50.54 -49.36 -29.24
CA ILE A 172 51.20 -49.40 -30.54
C ILE A 172 52.71 -49.12 -30.35
N GLN A 173 53.06 -48.07 -29.61
CA GLN A 173 54.45 -47.77 -29.26
C GLN A 173 55.12 -48.93 -28.53
N LYS A 174 54.46 -49.51 -27.52
CA LYS A 174 54.98 -50.66 -26.79
C LYS A 174 55.16 -51.89 -27.67
N ARG A 175 54.24 -52.16 -28.60
CA ARG A 175 54.40 -53.24 -29.60
C ARG A 175 55.60 -52.99 -30.50
N LEU A 176 55.77 -51.74 -30.94
CA LEU A 176 56.87 -51.33 -31.80
C LEU A 176 58.22 -51.37 -31.06
N GLU A 177 58.25 -50.99 -29.77
CA GLU A 177 59.41 -51.16 -28.89
C GLU A 177 59.72 -52.64 -28.62
N GLN A 178 58.71 -53.49 -28.43
CA GLN A 178 58.91 -54.94 -28.29
C GLN A 178 59.43 -55.57 -29.59
N GLU A 179 58.95 -55.12 -30.74
CA GLU A 179 59.46 -55.52 -32.06
C GLU A 179 60.90 -55.05 -32.26
N ALA A 180 61.22 -53.81 -31.90
CA ALA A 180 62.59 -53.29 -31.93
C ALA A 180 63.51 -54.03 -30.94
N ASN A 181 63.01 -54.39 -29.76
CA ASN A 181 63.73 -55.22 -28.78
C ASN A 181 63.89 -56.68 -29.25
N SER A 182 63.02 -57.15 -30.16
CA SER A 182 63.19 -58.44 -30.85
C SER A 182 64.07 -58.34 -32.10
N ALA A 183 64.34 -57.13 -32.59
CA ALA A 183 65.30 -56.86 -33.66
C ALA A 183 66.74 -56.76 -33.14
N ASP A 184 66.92 -56.64 -31.82
CA ASP A 184 68.21 -56.81 -31.11
C ASP A 184 68.44 -58.29 -30.73
N ILE A 185 68.00 -59.21 -31.61
CA ILE A 185 68.55 -60.56 -31.63
C ILE A 185 69.90 -60.42 -32.31
N ASP A 186 70.94 -60.49 -31.49
CA ASP A 186 72.34 -60.53 -31.88
C ASP A 186 72.56 -61.76 -32.79
N THR A 187 72.29 -61.60 -34.08
CA THR A 187 72.84 -62.43 -35.16
C THR A 187 74.32 -62.11 -35.35
N ASP A 188 75.06 -62.02 -34.26
CA ASP A 188 76.51 -62.14 -34.29
C ASP A 188 76.82 -63.63 -34.33
N ASP A 189 76.72 -64.17 -35.55
CA ASP A 189 77.28 -65.45 -35.94
C ASP A 189 78.83 -65.39 -35.97
N GLU A 190 79.48 -64.67 -35.05
CA GLU A 190 80.86 -64.97 -34.61
C GLU A 190 80.86 -66.25 -33.74
N ILE A 191 80.36 -67.34 -34.32
CA ILE A 191 80.84 -68.67 -33.97
C ILE A 191 82.34 -68.63 -34.26
N ASN A 192 83.14 -68.69 -33.20
CA ASN A 192 84.59 -68.56 -33.21
C ASN A 192 85.22 -69.36 -34.36
N GLU A 193 85.52 -68.68 -35.46
CA GLU A 193 86.06 -69.27 -36.70
C GLU A 193 87.32 -70.10 -36.40
N ALA A 194 88.04 -69.74 -35.32
CA ALA A 194 89.19 -70.46 -34.81
C ALA A 194 88.86 -71.86 -34.28
N GLU A 195 87.72 -72.07 -33.62
CA GLU A 195 87.30 -73.39 -33.14
C GLU A 195 86.87 -74.31 -34.29
N GLU A 196 86.19 -73.77 -35.30
CA GLU A 196 85.87 -74.54 -36.51
C GLU A 196 87.13 -74.92 -37.30
N TYR A 197 88.10 -74.01 -37.40
CA TYR A 197 89.38 -74.28 -38.04
C TYR A 197 90.18 -75.36 -37.30
N GLU A 198 90.22 -75.31 -35.96
CA GLU A 198 90.88 -76.35 -35.17
C GLU A 198 90.13 -77.69 -35.26
N ALA A 199 88.79 -77.70 -35.28
CA ALA A 199 88.01 -78.92 -35.46
C ALA A 199 88.21 -79.56 -36.85
N TRP A 200 88.29 -78.74 -37.91
CA TRP A 200 88.63 -79.21 -39.25
C TRP A 200 90.06 -79.76 -39.30
N LYS A 201 91.02 -79.03 -38.73
CA LYS A 201 92.43 -79.42 -38.67
C LYS A 201 92.64 -80.71 -37.89
N VAL A 202 91.94 -80.93 -36.77
CA VAL A 202 92.00 -82.20 -36.02
C VAL A 202 91.48 -83.36 -36.89
N ARG A 203 90.37 -83.16 -37.60
CA ARG A 203 89.82 -84.17 -38.53
C ARG A 203 90.75 -84.42 -39.72
N GLU A 204 91.38 -83.38 -40.25
CA GLU A 204 92.31 -83.48 -41.37
C GLU A 204 93.61 -84.18 -40.96
N ILE A 205 94.15 -83.83 -39.78
CA ILE A 205 95.30 -84.52 -39.20
C ILE A 205 94.97 -86.00 -38.96
N ALA A 206 93.77 -86.32 -38.47
CA ALA A 206 93.35 -87.71 -38.29
C ALA A 206 93.24 -88.49 -39.62
N ARG A 207 92.78 -87.84 -40.70
CA ARG A 207 92.79 -88.42 -42.06
C ARG A 207 94.21 -88.66 -42.57
N VAL A 208 95.08 -87.66 -42.51
CA VAL A 208 96.48 -87.77 -42.93
C VAL A 208 97.24 -88.81 -42.10
N LYS A 209 96.94 -88.95 -40.80
CA LYS A 209 97.53 -90.00 -39.96
C LYS A 209 97.07 -91.40 -40.36
N ARG A 210 95.79 -91.57 -40.69
CA ARG A 210 95.26 -92.86 -41.18
C ARG A 210 95.94 -93.27 -42.48
N ASP A 211 96.04 -92.35 -43.45
CA ASP A 211 96.69 -92.62 -44.75
C ASP A 211 98.22 -92.81 -44.66
N ARG A 212 98.81 -92.54 -43.49
CA ARG A 212 100.25 -92.74 -43.21
C ARG A 212 100.53 -94.02 -42.40
N GLU A 213 99.51 -94.62 -41.80
CA GLU A 213 99.58 -95.89 -41.06
C GLU A 213 99.23 -97.12 -41.95
N ASP A 214 98.68 -96.90 -43.15
CA ASP A 214 98.56 -97.88 -44.25
C ASP A 214 99.82 -97.92 -45.14
#